data_AF-A0A2R6BJ37-F1
#
_entry.id   AF-A0A2R6BJ37-F1
#
_cell.length_a   1.000
_cell.length_b   1.000
_cell.length_c   1.000
_cell.angle_alpha   90.00
_cell.angle_beta   90.00
_cell.angle_gamma   90.00
#
_symmetry.space_group_name_H-M   'P 1'
#
loop_
_entity.id
_entity.type
_entity.pdbx_description
1 polymer ?
#
loop_
_entity_poly.entity_id
_entity_poly.type
_entity_poly.pdbx_seq_one_letter_code
_entity_poly.pdbx_strand_id
1 'polypeptide(L)'
;MTYTTSSERKRPEEQATVRIVAVKDRNELLVFATNTHLKPKAIRRIFRKRWAIETSYRMINQFLPKTTSKLYSLRKLYFYLAVLLYNIWVFMNYKREKVTVQYVKFLLMIEALISNIYVTIFR
;
A
#
# COMPACT_ATOMS: atom_id res chain seq x y z
N MET A 1 -22.22 6.79 -12.89
CA MET A 1 -23.53 6.81 -12.21
C MET A 1 -23.26 6.83 -10.72
N THR A 2 -23.95 7.67 -9.96
CA THR A 2 -23.75 7.81 -8.51
C THR A 2 -24.74 6.90 -7.82
N TYR A 3 -24.25 6.07 -6.91
CA TYR A 3 -25.03 5.09 -6.17
C TYR A 3 -24.92 5.38 -4.69
N THR A 4 -26.05 5.43 -4.01
CA THR A 4 -26.08 5.51 -2.55
C THR A 4 -26.22 4.10 -2.01
N THR A 5 -25.40 3.77 -1.01
CA THR A 5 -25.40 2.43 -0.42
C THR A 5 -26.64 2.27 0.44
N SER A 6 -27.60 1.43 0.04
CA SER A 6 -28.77 1.12 0.86
C SER A 6 -28.42 0.01 1.85
N SER A 7 -28.49 0.31 3.15
CA SER A 7 -28.26 -0.65 4.24
C SER A 7 -29.35 -0.52 5.28
N GLU A 8 -30.06 -1.60 5.56
CA GLU A 8 -31.14 -1.64 6.56
C GLU A 8 -30.63 -1.39 7.99
N ARG A 9 -29.34 -1.63 8.24
CA ARG A 9 -28.74 -1.48 9.58
C ARG A 9 -28.22 -0.08 9.88
N LYS A 10 -28.10 0.79 8.88
CA LYS A 10 -27.49 2.12 9.04
C LYS A 10 -28.50 3.22 8.76
N ARG A 11 -28.47 4.25 9.60
CA ARG A 11 -29.29 5.44 9.41
C ARG A 11 -28.96 6.13 8.07
N PRO A 12 -29.93 6.80 7.43
CA PRO A 12 -29.72 7.44 6.12
C PRO A 12 -28.52 8.40 6.08
N GLU A 13 -28.28 9.14 7.16
CA GLU A 13 -27.13 10.04 7.31
C GLU A 13 -25.76 9.32 7.41
N GLU A 14 -25.75 8.03 7.76
CA GLU A 14 -24.55 7.19 7.83
C GLU A 14 -24.28 6.46 6.51
N GLN A 15 -25.17 6.61 5.51
CA GLN A 15 -25.03 5.96 4.21
C GLN A 15 -24.04 6.72 3.32
N ALA A 16 -22.99 6.03 2.89
CA ALA A 16 -22.00 6.60 2.01
C ALA A 16 -22.52 6.63 0.55
N THR A 17 -22.37 7.78 -0.08
CA THR A 17 -22.59 7.94 -1.52
C THR A 17 -21.30 7.59 -2.26
N VAL A 18 -21.39 6.63 -3.19
CA VAL A 18 -20.26 6.16 -3.99
C VAL A 18 -20.55 6.30 -5.47
N ARG A 19 -19.56 6.74 -6.24
CA ARG A 19 -19.69 6.80 -7.70
C ARG A 19 -19.20 5.48 -8.29
N ILE A 20 -20.06 4.80 -9.03
CA ILE A 20 -19.68 3.61 -9.78
C ILE A 20 -19.36 4.01 -11.22
N VAL A 21 -18.19 3.57 -11.68
CA VAL A 21 -17.63 3.84 -12.99
C VAL A 21 -17.27 2.52 -13.65
N ALA A 22 -17.95 2.19 -14.74
CA ALA A 22 -17.62 1.04 -15.57
C ALA A 22 -16.70 1.47 -16.72
N VAL A 23 -15.66 0.69 -16.96
CA VAL A 23 -14.68 0.88 -18.04
C VAL A 23 -14.60 -0.42 -18.81
N LYS A 24 -14.93 -0.40 -20.09
CA LYS A 24 -14.68 -1.54 -20.97
C LYS A 24 -13.19 -1.60 -21.30
N ASP A 25 -12.54 -2.72 -21.00
CA ASP A 25 -11.15 -2.98 -21.34
C ASP A 25 -11.07 -4.28 -22.15
N ARG A 26 -10.69 -4.15 -23.43
CA ARG A 26 -10.73 -5.27 -24.40
C ARG A 26 -12.10 -5.96 -24.39
N ASN A 27 -12.21 -7.13 -23.76
CA ASN A 27 -13.45 -7.93 -23.62
C ASN A 27 -14.02 -7.95 -22.20
N GLU A 28 -13.39 -7.30 -21.23
CA GLU A 28 -13.83 -7.31 -19.84
C GLU A 28 -14.42 -5.96 -19.43
N LEU A 29 -15.48 -6.01 -18.62
CA LEU A 29 -16.06 -4.81 -18.02
C LEU A 29 -15.46 -4.61 -16.63
N LEU A 30 -14.57 -3.64 -16.50
CA LEU A 30 -13.97 -3.29 -15.21
C LEU A 30 -14.87 -2.29 -14.49
N VAL A 31 -15.37 -2.65 -13.32
CA VAL A 31 -16.24 -1.80 -12.51
C VAL A 31 -15.46 -1.27 -11.31
N PHE A 32 -15.49 0.05 -11.13
CA PHE A 32 -14.81 0.74 -10.03
C PHE A 32 -15.82 1.49 -9.18
N ALA A 33 -15.72 1.36 -7.85
CA ALA A 33 -16.38 2.25 -6.90
C ALA A 33 -15.37 3.31 -6.43
N THR A 34 -15.70 4.59 -6.59
CA THR A 34 -14.81 5.70 -6.23
C THR A 34 -15.61 6.89 -5.69
N ASN A 35 -15.01 7.68 -4.81
CA ASN A 35 -15.55 8.99 -4.43
C ASN A 35 -15.03 10.11 -5.36
N THR A 36 -14.18 9.79 -6.35
CA THR A 36 -13.54 10.78 -7.21
C THR A 36 -14.40 11.13 -8.43
N HIS A 37 -14.33 12.39 -8.85
CA HIS A 37 -14.99 12.89 -10.08
C HIS A 37 -14.13 12.70 -11.34
N LEU A 38 -13.05 11.93 -11.25
CA LEU A 38 -12.11 11.72 -12.35
C LEU A 38 -12.74 11.00 -13.54
N LYS A 39 -12.16 11.21 -14.73
CA LYS A 39 -12.57 10.50 -15.94
C LYS A 39 -12.28 8.99 -15.81
N PRO A 40 -13.11 8.10 -16.39
CA PRO A 40 -12.94 6.65 -16.26
C PRO A 40 -11.53 6.14 -16.66
N LYS A 41 -10.95 6.69 -17.73
CA LYS A 41 -9.56 6.38 -18.15
C LYS A 41 -8.51 6.75 -17.09
N ALA A 42 -8.70 7.88 -16.39
CA ALA A 42 -7.79 8.32 -15.33
C ALA A 42 -7.91 7.44 -14.08
N ILE A 43 -9.13 7.05 -13.72
CA ILE A 43 -9.40 6.10 -12.61
C ILE A 43 -8.67 4.79 -12.88
N ARG A 44 -8.83 4.21 -14.07
CA ARG A 44 -8.10 2.98 -14.46
C ARG A 44 -6.59 3.15 -14.33
N ARG A 45 -6.03 4.27 -14.79
CA ARG A 45 -4.58 4.55 -14.71
C ARG A 45 -4.10 4.62 -13.26
N ILE A 46 -4.85 5.26 -12.37
CA ILE A 46 -4.53 5.35 -10.94
C ILE A 46 -4.68 4.00 -10.28
N PHE A 47 -5.78 3.29 -10.55
CA PHE A 47 -6.02 1.96 -10.00
C PHE A 47 -4.93 0.96 -10.39
N ARG A 48 -4.40 1.06 -11.62
CA ARG A 48 -3.26 0.22 -12.04
C ARG A 48 -2.02 0.41 -11.15
N LYS A 49 -1.81 1.59 -10.56
CA LYS A 49 -0.68 1.83 -9.65
C LYS A 49 -0.81 1.05 -8.33
N ARG A 50 -2.02 0.63 -7.94
CA ARG A 50 -2.25 -0.22 -6.75
C ARG A 50 -1.42 -1.51 -6.81
N TRP A 51 -1.30 -2.11 -7.99
CA TRP A 51 -0.56 -3.36 -8.20
C TRP A 51 0.91 -3.28 -7.75
N ALA A 52 1.49 -2.08 -7.74
CA ALA A 52 2.84 -1.87 -7.25
C ALA A 52 2.99 -2.34 -5.79
N ILE A 53 1.98 -2.13 -4.94
CA ILE A 53 2.01 -2.54 -3.54
C ILE A 53 2.09 -4.06 -3.42
N GLU A 54 1.24 -4.79 -4.14
CA GLU A 54 1.21 -6.26 -4.14
C GLU A 54 2.53 -6.84 -4.67
N THR A 55 3.09 -6.22 -5.71
CA THR A 55 4.39 -6.60 -6.26
C THR A 55 5.51 -6.36 -5.24
N SER A 56 5.53 -5.21 -4.58
CA SER A 56 6.52 -4.90 -3.53
C SER A 56 6.41 -5.86 -2.35
N TYR A 57 5.20 -6.16 -1.88
CA TYR A 57 5.00 -7.14 -0.81
C TYR A 57 5.47 -8.54 -1.19
N ARG A 58 5.26 -8.96 -2.45
CA ARG A 58 5.77 -10.24 -2.94
C ARG A 58 7.30 -10.31 -2.88
N MET A 59 7.98 -9.19 -3.19
CA MET A 59 9.44 -9.10 -3.07
C MET A 59 9.91 -9.03 -1.62
N ILE A 60 9.27 -8.22 -0.77
CA ILE A 60 9.58 -8.14 0.67
C ILE A 60 9.45 -9.52 1.32
N ASN A 61 8.44 -10.31 0.95
CA ASN A 61 8.24 -11.65 1.48
C ASN A 61 9.38 -12.62 1.14
N GLN A 62 10.20 -12.35 0.11
CA GLN A 62 11.40 -13.14 -0.18
C GLN A 62 12.52 -12.90 0.85
N PHE A 63 12.53 -11.72 1.48
CA PHE A 63 13.47 -11.35 2.54
C PHE A 63 12.93 -11.69 3.94
N LEU A 64 11.68 -12.13 4.05
CA LEU A 64 11.07 -12.43 5.34
C LEU A 64 11.51 -13.82 5.82
N PRO A 65 12.20 -13.92 6.97
CA PRO A 65 12.59 -15.22 7.51
C PRO A 65 11.36 -16.01 7.96
N LYS A 66 11.38 -17.33 7.75
CA LYS A 66 10.37 -18.23 8.32
C LYS A 66 10.66 -18.40 9.81
N THR A 67 9.76 -17.93 10.66
CA THR A 67 9.94 -17.97 12.12
C THR A 67 8.81 -18.77 12.77
N THR A 68 9.15 -19.60 13.74
CA THR A 68 8.18 -20.32 14.59
C THR A 68 7.90 -19.58 15.91
N SER A 69 8.56 -18.43 16.13
CA SER A 69 8.43 -17.67 17.37
C SER A 69 7.02 -17.11 17.54
N LYS A 70 6.49 -17.21 18.77
CA LYS A 70 5.18 -16.67 19.17
C LYS A 70 5.25 -15.21 19.60
N LEU A 71 6.44 -14.67 19.83
CA LEU A 71 6.62 -13.30 20.30
C LEU A 71 6.31 -12.30 19.19
N TYR A 72 5.28 -11.47 19.41
CA TYR A 72 4.85 -10.45 18.45
C TYR A 72 5.96 -9.45 18.12
N SER A 73 6.73 -9.02 19.12
CA SER A 73 7.85 -8.08 18.94
C SER A 73 8.92 -8.61 17.97
N LEU A 74 9.21 -9.91 18.01
CA LEU A 74 10.17 -10.52 17.09
C LEU A 74 9.64 -10.58 15.65
N ARG A 75 8.36 -10.94 15.47
CA ARG A 75 7.74 -10.91 14.12
C ARG A 75 7.74 -9.52 13.51
N LYS A 76 7.47 -8.48 14.31
CA LYS A 76 7.59 -7.08 13.89
C LYS A 76 9.02 -6.72 13.46
N LEU A 77 10.02 -7.08 14.27
CA LEU A 77 11.42 -6.84 13.95
C LEU A 77 11.81 -7.47 12.61
N TYR A 78 11.46 -8.73 12.39
CA TYR A 78 11.76 -9.43 11.13
C TYR A 78 11.04 -8.81 9.94
N PHE A 79 9.80 -8.35 10.12
CA PHE A 79 9.09 -7.62 9.07
C PHE A 79 9.82 -6.33 8.69
N TYR A 80 10.22 -5.52 9.67
CA TYR A 80 10.97 -4.28 9.40
C TYR A 80 12.32 -4.56 8.75
N LEU A 81 13.02 -5.62 9.18
CA LEU A 81 14.27 -6.04 8.56
C LEU A 81 14.08 -6.44 7.09
N ALA A 82 13.01 -7.19 6.78
CA ALA A 82 12.69 -7.57 5.40
C ALA A 82 12.39 -6.35 4.52
N VAL A 83 11.68 -5.36 5.05
CA VAL A 83 11.41 -4.09 4.35
C VAL A 83 12.71 -3.31 4.10
N LEU A 84 13.61 -3.23 5.09
CA LEU A 84 14.91 -2.59 4.97
C LEU A 84 15.76 -3.25 3.87
N LEU A 85 15.87 -4.59 3.89
CA LEU A 85 16.61 -5.35 2.89
C LEU A 85 16.06 -5.17 1.48
N TYR A 86 14.73 -5.18 1.33
CA TYR A 86 14.09 -4.90 0.05
C TYR A 86 14.43 -3.50 -0.47
N ASN A 87 14.40 -2.48 0.38
CA ASN A 87 14.73 -1.11 -0.02
C ASN A 87 16.21 -0.94 -0.39
N ILE A 88 17.13 -1.63 0.31
CA ILE A 88 18.55 -1.68 -0.07
C ILE A 88 18.71 -2.36 -1.43
N TRP A 89 18.02 -3.48 -1.67
CA TRP A 89 18.05 -4.16 -2.96
C TRP A 89 17.51 -3.28 -4.09
N VAL A 90 16.40 -2.57 -3.86
CA VAL A 90 15.88 -1.59 -4.83
C VAL A 90 16.93 -0.51 -5.09
N PHE A 91 17.52 0.08 -4.05
CA PHE A 91 18.56 1.10 -4.17
C PHE A 91 19.74 0.62 -5.03
N MET A 92 20.24 -0.59 -4.79
CA MET A 92 21.35 -1.18 -5.56
C MET A 92 20.98 -1.41 -7.04
N ASN A 93 19.73 -1.78 -7.33
CA ASN A 93 19.30 -2.09 -8.69
C ASN A 93 18.78 -0.86 -9.47
N TYR A 94 18.52 0.26 -8.80
CA TYR A 94 17.83 1.40 -9.41
C TYR A 94 18.81 2.36 -10.10
N LYS A 95 19.08 2.14 -11.39
CA LYS A 95 20.01 2.96 -12.20
C LYS A 95 19.46 4.32 -12.66
N ARG A 96 18.22 4.72 -12.31
CA ARG A 96 17.48 5.81 -13.01
C ARG A 96 16.79 6.88 -12.15
N GLU A 97 16.86 6.84 -10.81
CA GLU A 97 16.27 7.91 -9.96
C GLU A 97 17.33 8.93 -9.62
N LYS A 98 16.92 10.17 -9.43
CA LYS A 98 17.77 11.13 -8.74
C LYS A 98 18.06 10.59 -7.35
N VAL A 99 19.33 10.29 -7.11
CA VAL A 99 19.92 9.79 -5.87
C VAL A 99 19.28 10.44 -4.62
N THR A 100 18.98 11.74 -4.68
CA THR A 100 18.30 12.51 -3.61
C THR A 100 16.95 11.95 -3.18
N VAL A 101 16.08 11.50 -4.09
CA VAL A 101 14.74 11.00 -3.74
C VAL A 101 14.83 9.65 -3.02
N GLN A 102 15.77 8.81 -3.44
CA GLN A 102 16.05 7.53 -2.81
C GLN A 102 16.62 7.72 -1.39
N TYR A 103 17.54 8.67 -1.21
CA TYR A 103 18.06 9.03 0.10
C TYR A 103 16.98 9.56 1.06
N VAL A 104 16.07 10.43 0.60
CA VAL A 104 14.97 10.94 1.43
C VAL A 104 14.05 9.80 1.87
N LYS A 105 13.71 8.87 0.97
CA LYS A 105 12.91 7.67 1.31
C LYS A 105 13.62 6.79 2.34
N PHE A 106 14.93 6.60 2.20
CA PHE A 106 15.73 5.82 3.13
C PHE A 106 15.79 6.48 4.51
N LEU A 107 16.05 7.79 4.57
CA LEU A 107 16.07 8.57 5.82
C LEU A 107 14.73 8.50 6.56
N LEU A 108 13.62 8.74 5.85
CA LEU A 108 12.27 8.61 6.43
C LEU A 108 11.98 7.20 6.95
N MET A 109 12.46 6.17 6.25
CA MET A 109 12.31 4.79 6.71
C MET A 109 13.11 4.54 7.99
N ILE A 110 14.34 5.04 8.08
CA ILE A 110 15.15 4.93 9.30
C ILE A 110 14.49 5.66 10.47
N GLU A 111 13.98 6.88 10.27
CA GLU A 111 13.23 7.62 11.30
C GLU A 111 11.97 6.85 11.75
N ALA A 112 11.22 6.26 10.83
CA ALA A 112 10.04 5.45 11.16
C ALA A 112 10.42 4.19 11.97
N LEU A 113 11.57 3.59 11.66
CA LEU A 113 12.07 2.39 12.34
C LEU A 113 12.56 2.75 13.75
N ILE A 114 13.29 3.85 13.90
CA ILE A 114 13.74 4.40 15.18
C ILE A 114 12.53 4.75 16.04
N SER A 115 11.61 5.59 15.56
CA SER A 115 10.41 5.99 16.32
C SER A 115 9.56 4.79 16.76
N ASN A 116 9.41 3.75 15.94
CA ASN A 116 8.66 2.55 16.32
C ASN A 116 9.37 1.70 17.39
N ILE A 117 10.71 1.59 17.31
CA ILE A 117 11.52 0.93 18.34
C ILE A 117 11.43 1.68 19.66
N TYR A 118 11.59 3.01 19.65
CA TYR A 118 11.44 3.85 20.84
C TYR A 118 10.06 3.71 21.47
N VAL A 119 8.99 3.73 20.67
CA VAL A 119 7.61 3.52 21.16
C VAL A 119 7.38 2.10 21.69
N THR A 120 8.13 1.10 21.22
CA THR A 120 8.02 -0.29 21.69
C THR A 120 8.86 -0.56 22.96
N ILE A 121 9.91 0.22 23.22
CA ILE A 121 10.79 0.07 24.39
C ILE A 121 10.34 0.96 25.56
N PHE A 122 9.80 2.15 25.29
CA PHE A 122 9.36 3.12 26.31
C PHE A 122 7.83 3.10 26.58
N ARG A 123 7.15 2.02 26.22
CA ARG A 123 5.75 1.74 26.57
C ARG A 123 5.65 0.33 27.12
#